data_AF-A0AAU0H8Z1-F1
#
_entry.id   AF-A0AAU0H8Z1-F1
#
_cell.length_a   1.000
_cell.length_b   1.000
_cell.length_c   1.000
_cell.angle_alpha   90.00
_cell.angle_beta   90.00
_cell.angle_gamma   90.00
#
_symmetry.space_group_name_H-M   'P 1'
#
loop_
_entity.id
_entity.type
_entity.pdbx_description
1 polymer ?
#
loop_
_entity_poly.entity_id
_entity_poly.type
_entity_poly.pdbx_seq_one_letter_code
_entity_poly.pdbx_strand_id
1 'polypeptide(L)'
;MIWRKSISILHIDGSAGLAVGLALFAFAGWISELYRLPHNTILFLASANTIYGCYALALALSHKKSLMSIKALAIANSVWVIICAAIVVLYAHIASPIGVFFICGEALFVGMLAVYEWKNRFLLSEEDR
;
A
#
# COMPACT_ATOMS: atom_id res chain seq x y z
N MET A 1 -29.88 14.68 11.05
CA MET A 1 -28.42 14.68 11.28
C MET A 1 -27.82 13.57 10.42
N ILE A 2 -27.54 13.90 9.16
CA ILE A 2 -27.15 12.90 8.14
C ILE A 2 -25.69 12.54 8.42
N TRP A 3 -25.49 11.29 8.85
CA TRP A 3 -24.23 10.64 9.16
C TRP A 3 -23.19 10.89 8.07
N ARG A 4 -22.24 11.79 8.32
CA ARG A 4 -21.00 11.83 7.55
C ARG A 4 -20.17 10.65 8.04
N LYS A 5 -20.34 9.47 7.43
CA LYS A 5 -19.35 8.39 7.55
C LYS A 5 -18.01 9.00 7.13
N SER A 6 -17.15 9.32 8.09
CA SER A 6 -15.76 9.60 7.81
C SER A 6 -15.24 8.34 7.12
N ILE A 7 -14.85 8.46 5.85
CA ILE A 7 -14.10 7.37 5.22
C ILE A 7 -12.83 7.23 6.05
N SER A 8 -12.73 6.16 6.83
CA SER A 8 -11.55 5.89 7.64
C SER A 8 -10.35 5.74 6.72
N ILE A 9 -9.19 6.24 7.14
CA ILE A 9 -7.95 6.17 6.37
C ILE A 9 -7.64 4.72 5.92
N LEU A 10 -7.99 3.71 6.73
CA LEU A 10 -7.85 2.29 6.41
C LEU A 10 -8.65 1.87 5.18
N HIS A 11 -9.83 2.47 4.93
CA HIS A 11 -10.61 2.17 3.72
C HIS A 11 -9.91 2.71 2.47
N ILE A 12 -9.38 3.94 2.56
CA ILE A 12 -8.64 4.56 1.44
C ILE A 12 -7.39 3.74 1.15
N ASP A 13 -6.61 3.46 2.18
CA ASP A 13 -5.37 2.68 2.07
C ASP A 13 -5.63 1.28 1.49
N GLY A 14 -6.55 0.53 2.11
CA GLY A 14 -6.84 -0.82 1.66
C GLY A 14 -7.46 -0.89 0.27
N SER A 15 -8.33 0.06 -0.09
CA SER A 15 -8.88 0.13 -1.46
C SER A 15 -7.84 0.53 -2.50
N ALA A 16 -6.93 1.45 -2.17
CA ALA A 16 -5.83 1.84 -3.05
C ALA A 16 -4.89 0.65 -3.28
N GLY A 17 -4.40 0.00 -2.22
CA GLY A 17 -3.53 -1.17 -2.33
C GLY A 17 -4.18 -2.31 -3.12
N LEU A 18 -5.46 -2.61 -2.85
CA LEU A 18 -6.17 -3.66 -3.57
C LEU A 18 -6.34 -3.30 -5.06
N ALA A 19 -6.75 -2.08 -5.37
CA ALA A 19 -6.94 -1.62 -6.74
C ALA A 19 -5.62 -1.65 -7.54
N VAL A 20 -4.52 -1.14 -6.95
CA VAL A 20 -3.19 -1.19 -7.55
C VAL A 20 -2.76 -2.64 -7.78
N GLY A 21 -2.89 -3.51 -6.79
CA GLY A 21 -2.52 -4.91 -6.91
C GLY A 21 -3.27 -5.64 -8.02
N LEU A 22 -4.60 -5.46 -8.09
CA LEU A 22 -5.42 -6.05 -9.15
C LEU A 22 -5.11 -5.47 -10.53
N ALA A 23 -4.85 -4.16 -10.63
CA ALA A 23 -4.44 -3.54 -11.89
C ALA A 23 -3.08 -4.08 -12.37
N LEU A 24 -2.11 -4.22 -11.47
CA LEU A 24 -0.80 -4.79 -11.80
C LEU A 24 -0.93 -6.24 -12.25
N PHE A 25 -1.80 -7.06 -11.63
CA PHE A 25 -2.08 -8.42 -12.13
C PHE A 25 -2.70 -8.40 -13.52
N ALA A 26 -3.75 -7.60 -13.74
CA ALA A 26 -4.47 -7.55 -15.01
C ALA A 26 -3.57 -7.11 -16.18
N PHE A 27 -2.61 -6.22 -15.92
CA PHE A 27 -1.76 -5.63 -16.94
C PHE A 27 -0.27 -5.99 -16.78
N ALA A 28 0.05 -7.09 -16.10
CA ALA A 28 1.43 -7.40 -15.66
C ALA A 28 2.46 -7.41 -16.81
N GLY A 29 2.10 -7.98 -17.97
CA GLY A 29 2.97 -8.00 -19.15
C GLY A 29 3.22 -6.60 -19.70
N TRP A 30 2.15 -5.84 -19.94
CA TRP A 30 2.22 -4.48 -20.45
C TRP A 30 2.96 -3.52 -19.50
N ILE A 31 2.69 -3.62 -18.20
CA ILE A 31 3.38 -2.83 -17.17
C ILE A 31 4.87 -3.19 -17.09
N SER A 32 5.23 -4.48 -17.22
CA SER A 32 6.62 -4.92 -17.23
C SER A 32 7.41 -4.25 -18.37
N GLU A 33 6.82 -4.16 -19.56
CA GLU A 33 7.41 -3.44 -20.69
C GLU A 33 7.48 -1.92 -20.46
N LEU A 34 6.37 -1.32 -19.99
CA LEU A 34 6.29 0.13 -19.74
C LEU A 34 7.29 0.59 -18.67
N TYR A 35 7.41 -0.16 -17.58
CA TYR A 35 8.29 0.16 -16.46
C TYR A 35 9.72 -0.34 -16.67
N ARG A 36 9.95 -1.18 -17.69
CA ARG A 36 11.22 -1.91 -17.90
C ARG A 36 11.69 -2.63 -16.64
N LEU A 37 10.73 -3.22 -15.93
CA LEU A 37 10.99 -4.05 -14.76
C LEU A 37 10.73 -5.52 -15.10
N PRO A 38 11.48 -6.47 -14.53
CA PRO A 38 11.21 -7.89 -14.73
C PRO A 38 9.77 -8.25 -14.38
N HIS A 39 9.16 -9.12 -15.17
CA HIS A 39 7.78 -9.54 -14.97
C HIS A 39 7.53 -10.08 -13.55
N ASN A 40 8.49 -10.83 -13.01
CA ASN A 40 8.43 -11.34 -11.63
C ASN A 40 8.40 -10.22 -10.58
N THR A 41 9.06 -9.09 -10.82
CA THR A 41 8.99 -7.92 -9.94
C THR A 41 7.59 -7.30 -9.98
N ILE A 42 6.95 -7.23 -11.16
CA ILE A 42 5.57 -6.75 -11.27
C ILE A 42 4.59 -7.68 -10.55
N LEU A 43 4.73 -9.00 -10.71
CA LEU A 43 3.91 -9.98 -9.98
C LEU A 43 4.12 -9.91 -8.47
N PHE A 44 5.35 -9.66 -8.02
CA PHE A 44 5.66 -9.43 -6.60
C PHE A 44 4.95 -8.17 -6.09
N LEU A 45 5.06 -7.04 -6.79
CA LEU A 45 4.37 -5.78 -6.44
C LEU A 45 2.85 -5.99 -6.41
N ALA A 46 2.29 -6.69 -7.41
CA ALA A 46 0.87 -7.00 -7.50
C ALA A 46 0.41 -7.83 -6.30
N SER A 47 1.12 -8.92 -6.00
CA SER A 47 0.80 -9.82 -4.89
C SER A 47 0.85 -9.10 -3.55
N ALA A 48 1.89 -8.32 -3.30
CA ALA A 48 2.05 -7.60 -2.05
C ALA A 48 0.94 -6.56 -1.86
N ASN A 49 0.66 -5.74 -2.88
CA ASN A 49 -0.41 -4.74 -2.84
C ASN A 49 -1.80 -5.38 -2.66
N THR A 50 -2.09 -6.49 -3.33
CA THR A 50 -3.36 -7.22 -3.16
C THR A 50 -3.49 -7.81 -1.76
N ILE A 51 -2.47 -8.50 -1.23
CA ILE A 51 -2.51 -9.09 0.12
C ILE A 51 -2.68 -8.00 1.17
N TYR A 52 -1.88 -6.93 1.07
CA TYR A 52 -1.95 -5.79 1.96
C TYR A 52 -3.31 -5.12 1.89
N GLY A 53 -3.80 -4.80 0.70
CA GLY A 53 -5.10 -4.15 0.48
C GLY A 53 -6.27 -4.97 1.03
N CYS A 54 -6.26 -6.28 0.81
CA CYS A 54 -7.23 -7.21 1.41
C CYS A 54 -7.19 -7.16 2.94
N TYR A 55 -6.00 -7.18 3.55
CA TYR A 55 -5.86 -7.11 5.01
C TYR A 55 -6.34 -5.77 5.57
N ALA A 56 -5.91 -4.66 4.98
CA ALA A 56 -6.31 -3.32 5.39
C ALA A 56 -7.82 -3.09 5.26
N LEU A 57 -8.45 -3.52 4.16
CA LEU A 57 -9.91 -3.47 3.98
C LEU A 57 -10.64 -4.36 4.97
N ALA A 58 -10.20 -5.60 5.17
CA ALA A 58 -10.81 -6.50 6.15
C ALA A 58 -10.77 -5.89 7.56
N LEU A 59 -9.67 -5.23 7.91
CA LEU A 59 -9.56 -4.51 9.18
C LEU A 59 -10.44 -3.25 9.21
N ALA A 60 -10.55 -2.53 8.09
CA ALA A 60 -11.40 -1.35 7.99
C ALA A 60 -12.90 -1.68 8.18
N LEU A 61 -13.32 -2.85 7.67
CA LEU A 61 -14.67 -3.38 7.78
C LEU A 61 -14.92 -4.11 9.12
N SER A 62 -13.87 -4.37 9.91
CA SER A 62 -13.99 -5.04 11.19
C SER A 62 -14.46 -4.08 12.28
N HIS A 63 -15.47 -4.50 13.05
CA HIS A 63 -16.02 -3.74 14.20
C HIS A 63 -15.02 -3.55 15.37
N LYS A 64 -13.94 -4.32 15.43
CA LYS A 64 -12.91 -4.17 16.46
C LYS A 64 -11.55 -4.03 15.80
N LYS A 65 -11.01 -2.81 15.84
CA LYS A 65 -9.68 -2.49 15.33
C LYS A 65 -8.69 -2.60 16.48
N SER A 66 -7.94 -3.69 16.55
CA SER A 66 -6.95 -3.84 17.61
C SER A 66 -5.78 -2.87 17.36
N LEU A 67 -5.25 -2.28 18.44
CA LEU A 67 -4.03 -1.45 18.37
C LEU A 67 -2.87 -2.22 17.73
N MET A 68 -2.80 -3.54 17.94
CA MET A 68 -1.78 -4.40 17.34
C MET A 68 -1.91 -4.45 15.82
N SER A 69 -3.14 -4.53 15.30
CA SER A 69 -3.41 -4.57 13.86
C SER A 69 -3.00 -3.27 13.17
N ILE A 70 -3.29 -2.11 13.80
CA ILE A 70 -2.89 -0.80 13.25
C ILE A 70 -1.37 -0.62 13.31
N LYS A 71 -0.71 -1.09 14.38
CA LYS A 71 0.76 -1.11 14.44
C LYS A 71 1.36 -2.01 13.35
N ALA A 72 0.73 -3.16 13.07
CA ALA A 72 1.19 -4.06 12.02
C ALA A 72 1.11 -3.40 10.63
N LEU A 73 0.04 -2.65 10.33
CA LEU A 73 -0.09 -1.85 9.10
C LEU A 73 1.04 -0.81 8.98
N ALA A 74 1.26 -0.01 10.03
CA ALA A 74 2.32 1.00 10.02
C ALA A 74 3.72 0.39 9.81
N ILE A 75 3.99 -0.77 10.40
CA ILE A 75 5.25 -1.51 10.21
C ILE A 75 5.33 -2.04 8.78
N ALA A 76 4.26 -2.65 8.26
CA ALA A 76 4.21 -3.16 6.88
C ALA A 76 4.47 -2.04 5.86
N ASN A 77 3.83 -0.89 6.02
CA ASN A 77 4.08 0.30 5.20
C ASN A 77 5.53 0.78 5.31
N SER A 78 6.11 0.80 6.51
CA SER A 78 7.51 1.17 6.72
C SER A 78 8.48 0.19 6.03
N VAL A 79 8.20 -1.11 6.09
CA VAL A 79 8.97 -2.15 5.38
C VAL A 79 8.82 -1.97 3.86
N TRP A 80 7.62 -1.64 3.39
CA TRP A 80 7.35 -1.42 1.97
C TRP A 80 8.18 -0.25 1.41
N VAL A 81 8.32 0.85 2.16
CA VAL A 81 9.22 1.96 1.78
C VAL A 81 10.65 1.46 1.52
N ILE A 82 11.17 0.60 2.38
CA ILE A 82 12.53 0.02 2.24
C ILE A 82 12.60 -0.87 0.99
N ILE A 83 11.57 -1.67 0.74
CA ILE A 83 11.48 -2.53 -0.44
C ILE A 83 11.42 -1.68 -1.72
N CYS A 84 10.61 -0.63 -1.77
CA CYS A 84 10.56 0.30 -2.90
C CYS A 84 11.93 0.92 -3.18
N ALA A 85 12.63 1.40 -2.13
CA ALA A 85 13.98 1.92 -2.27
C ALA A 85 14.96 0.87 -2.81
N ALA A 86 14.88 -0.38 -2.33
CA ALA A 86 15.70 -1.47 -2.83
C ALA A 86 15.41 -1.78 -4.31
N ILE A 87 14.15 -1.80 -4.73
CA ILE A 87 13.78 -2.04 -6.14
C ILE A 87 14.33 -0.92 -7.03
N VAL A 88 14.22 0.35 -6.62
CA VAL A 88 14.79 1.48 -7.38
C VAL A 88 16.30 1.33 -7.52
N VAL A 89 17.03 1.02 -6.44
CA VAL A 89 18.49 0.83 -6.48
C VAL A 89 18.89 -0.35 -7.37
N LEU A 90 18.22 -1.51 -7.22
CA LEU A 90 18.51 -2.72 -7.98
C LEU A 90 18.30 -2.54 -9.49
N TYR A 91 17.27 -1.79 -9.88
CA TYR A 91 16.88 -1.62 -11.27
C TYR A 91 17.18 -0.22 -11.84
N ALA A 92 17.96 0.61 -11.15
CA ALA A 92 18.23 2.00 -11.55
C ALA A 92 18.75 2.16 -12.99
N HIS A 93 19.45 1.14 -13.51
CA HIS A 93 20.08 1.15 -14.83
C HIS A 93 19.16 0.65 -15.96
N ILE A 94 18.06 -0.04 -15.65
CA ILE A 94 17.13 -0.59 -16.65
C ILE A 94 15.72 -0.01 -16.56
N ALA A 95 15.28 0.37 -15.36
CA ALA A 95 13.93 0.86 -15.12
C ALA A 95 13.68 2.12 -15.92
N SER A 96 12.48 2.22 -16.49
CA SER A 96 12.06 3.45 -17.19
C SER A 96 11.81 4.57 -16.17
N PRO A 97 11.91 5.85 -16.57
CA PRO A 97 11.56 6.97 -15.70
C PRO A 97 10.14 6.87 -15.13
N ILE A 98 9.21 6.29 -15.89
CA ILE A 98 7.83 6.04 -15.44
C ILE A 98 7.80 4.99 -14.32
N GLY A 99 8.53 3.89 -14.48
CA GLY A 99 8.63 2.84 -13.45
C GLY A 99 9.27 3.36 -12.16
N VAL A 100 10.34 4.15 -12.27
CA VAL A 100 10.98 4.79 -11.10
C VAL A 100 10.02 5.76 -10.44
N PHE A 101 9.35 6.62 -11.20
CA PHE A 101 8.35 7.56 -10.67
C PHE A 101 7.22 6.84 -9.95
N PHE A 102 6.70 5.76 -10.52
CA PHE A 102 5.67 4.94 -9.91
C PHE A 102 6.12 4.35 -8.57
N ILE A 103 7.29 3.70 -8.51
CA ILE A 103 7.79 3.09 -7.27
C ILE A 103 8.13 4.14 -6.20
N CYS A 104 8.69 5.29 -6.59
CA CYS A 104 8.90 6.40 -5.67
C CYS A 104 7.57 6.98 -5.16
N GLY A 105 6.54 7.05 -6.02
CA GLY A 105 5.20 7.47 -5.66
C GLY A 105 4.57 6.53 -4.64
N GLU A 106 4.66 5.22 -4.85
CA GLU A 106 4.24 4.18 -3.89
C GLU A 106 4.96 4.39 -2.55
N ALA A 107 6.30 4.49 -2.55
CA ALA A 107 7.09 4.69 -1.34
C ALA A 107 6.68 5.95 -0.56
N LEU A 108 6.43 7.05 -1.27
CA LEU A 108 6.01 8.30 -0.65
C LEU A 108 4.61 8.18 -0.05
N PHE A 109 3.68 7.58 -0.79
CA PHE A 109 2.30 7.36 -0.33
C PHE A 109 2.28 6.48 0.94
N VAL A 110 2.88 5.29 0.90
CA VAL A 110 2.90 4.38 2.05
C VAL A 110 3.74 4.93 3.20
N GLY A 111 4.78 5.71 2.93
CA GLY A 111 5.59 6.36 3.96
C GLY A 111 4.80 7.41 4.74
N MET A 112 4.00 8.23 4.06
CA MET A 112 3.08 9.17 4.71
C MET A 112 2.03 8.43 5.54
N LEU A 113 1.49 7.32 5.02
CA LEU A 113 0.54 6.48 5.75
C LEU A 113 1.17 5.86 7.00
N ALA A 114 2.36 5.27 6.90
CA ALA A 114 3.07 4.69 8.04
C ALA A 114 3.22 5.71 9.20
N VAL A 115 3.61 6.94 8.88
CA VAL A 115 3.75 8.02 9.87
C VAL A 115 2.38 8.40 10.44
N TYR A 116 1.36 8.51 9.60
CA TYR A 116 -0.01 8.85 10.03
C TYR A 116 -0.59 7.78 10.95
N GLU A 117 -0.54 6.52 10.54
CA GLU A 117 -1.05 5.36 11.30
C GLU A 117 -0.30 5.21 12.62
N TRP A 118 1.03 5.37 12.62
CA TRP A 118 1.81 5.28 13.85
C TRP A 118 1.45 6.39 14.85
N LYS A 119 1.30 7.63 14.38
CA LYS A 119 0.92 8.77 15.24
C LYS A 119 -0.50 8.65 15.78
N ASN A 120 -1.45 8.23 14.94
CA ASN A 120 -2.87 8.18 15.27
C ASN A 120 -3.35 6.79 15.75
N ARG A 121 -2.42 5.85 16.00
CA ARG A 121 -2.73 4.45 16.32
C ARG A 121 -3.76 4.24 17.43
N PHE A 122 -3.76 5.07 18.46
CA PHE A 122 -4.73 4.98 19.55
C PHE A 122 -6.13 5.43 19.11
N LEU A 123 -6.23 6.57 18.42
CA LEU A 123 -7.48 7.09 17.88
C LEU A 123 -8.11 6.13 16.87
N LEU A 124 -7.30 5.59 15.95
CA LEU A 124 -7.74 4.62 14.95
C LEU A 124 -8.23 3.30 15.56
N SER A 125 -7.72 2.93 16.75
CA SER A 125 -8.18 1.76 17.50
C SER A 125 -9.47 2.01 18.29
N GLU A 126 -9.80 3.27 18.55
CA GLU A 126 -10.96 3.71 19.33
C GLU A 126 -12.13 4.22 18.47
N GLU A 127 -11.91 4.50 17.17
CA GLU A 127 -12.90 5.09 16.24
C GLU A 127 -14.18 4.25 16.03
N ASP A 128 -14.26 3.04 16.61
CA ASP A 128 -15.45 2.16 16.57
C ASP A 128 -15.96 1.74 17.96
N ARG A 129 -15.49 2.38 19.05
CA ARG A 129 -15.94 2.08 20.41
C ARG A 129 -17.17 2.88 20.83
#